data_AF-A0A6A3K9S9-F1
#
_entry.id   AF-A0A6A3K9S9-F1
#
_cell.length_a   1.000
_cell.length_b   1.000
_cell.length_c   1.000
_cell.angle_alpha   90.00
_cell.angle_beta   90.00
_cell.angle_gamma   90.00
#
_symmetry.space_group_name_H-M   'P 1'
#
loop_
_entity.id
_entity.type
_entity.pdbx_description
1 polymer ?
#
loop_
_entity_poly.entity_id
_entity_poly.type
_entity_poly.pdbx_seq_one_letter_code
_entity_poly.pdbx_strand_id
1 'polypeptide(L)'
;MAWTVNELLRLVRAWEESLKPPKTGSETGKKKKLSVGDLNKDIYERFGAASGGSSNRSLSTVLARKNLLQDSFHFIRDFRDNKDIHGDVDWFSLSTNEQRSIMKTAGGTRVMPMDEHVFSALAKFLVEDDTEAESETEAVGSAASESDGYASEGDKFQQSISRKKPAPKKRVNTRRPARSSTKHGRASGSSALEEETGELKGEEKANPKRRRVTSPKAAPHSDASAKEILGRQSEGLAGFLEKRAEERAKDQERSRQEREVDQRFWAEETEKDRTLLRDLFTHD
;
A
#
# COMPACT_ATOMS: atom_id res chain seq x y z
N MET A 1 11.63 -7.10 17.04
CA MET A 1 12.94 -6.43 16.97
C MET A 1 13.00 -5.60 15.69
N ALA A 2 13.37 -4.32 15.79
CA ALA A 2 13.63 -3.46 14.64
C ALA A 2 14.78 -4.01 13.78
N TRP A 3 14.81 -3.70 12.49
CA TRP A 3 15.93 -4.03 11.60
C TRP A 3 16.95 -2.89 11.67
N THR A 4 18.23 -3.23 11.82
CA THR A 4 19.30 -2.22 11.83
C THR A 4 19.82 -1.98 10.41
N VAL A 5 20.40 -0.81 10.17
CA VAL A 5 21.02 -0.45 8.87
C VAL A 5 22.06 -1.49 8.45
N ASN A 6 22.91 -1.92 9.39
CA ASN A 6 23.92 -2.95 9.15
C ASN A 6 23.30 -4.30 8.77
N GLU A 7 22.17 -4.67 9.40
CA GLU A 7 21.42 -5.89 9.05
C GLU A 7 20.83 -5.79 7.63
N LEU A 8 20.31 -4.62 7.25
CA LEU A 8 19.81 -4.37 5.89
C LEU A 8 20.93 -4.42 4.86
N LEU A 9 22.09 -3.80 5.11
CA LEU A 9 23.24 -3.85 4.20
C LEU A 9 23.76 -5.28 3.99
N ARG A 10 23.78 -6.11 5.04
CA ARG A 10 24.13 -7.54 4.91
C ARG A 10 23.11 -8.29 4.06
N LEU A 11 21.82 -7.98 4.20
CA LEU A 11 20.77 -8.57 3.38
C LEU A 11 20.93 -8.17 1.90
N VAL A 12 21.16 -6.89 1.62
CA VAL A 12 21.39 -6.39 0.26
C VAL A 12 22.63 -7.04 -0.36
N ARG A 13 23.72 -7.15 0.40
CA ARG A 13 24.94 -7.84 -0.07
C ARG A 13 24.70 -9.32 -0.34
N ALA A 14 24.01 -10.03 0.55
CA ALA A 14 23.67 -11.44 0.35
C ALA A 14 22.82 -11.62 -0.92
N TRP A 15 21.88 -10.70 -1.16
CA TRP A 15 21.06 -10.70 -2.37
C TRP A 15 21.88 -10.44 -3.64
N GLU A 16 22.72 -9.41 -3.65
CA GLU A 16 23.64 -9.13 -4.76
C GLU A 16 24.54 -10.32 -5.08
N GLU A 17 25.10 -10.97 -4.05
CA GLU A 17 25.95 -12.14 -4.21
C GLU A 17 25.18 -13.35 -4.77
N SER A 18 23.90 -13.52 -4.43
CA SER A 18 23.03 -14.58 -4.96
C SER A 18 22.66 -14.41 -6.43
N LEU A 19 22.65 -13.17 -6.94
CA LEU A 19 22.43 -12.89 -8.36
C LEU A 19 23.69 -13.18 -9.21
N LYS A 20 24.88 -13.10 -8.61
CA LYS A 20 26.14 -13.38 -9.29
C LYS A 20 26.24 -14.88 -9.61
N PRO A 21 26.62 -15.26 -10.85
CA PRO A 21 26.80 -16.65 -11.20
C PRO A 21 27.89 -17.29 -10.31
N PRO A 22 27.76 -18.58 -9.95
CA PRO A 22 28.74 -19.25 -9.12
C PRO A 22 30.12 -19.20 -9.77
N LYS A 23 31.11 -18.63 -9.07
CA LYS A 23 32.49 -18.45 -9.56
C LYS A 23 33.26 -19.77 -9.77
N THR A 24 32.67 -20.91 -9.46
CA THR A 24 33.28 -22.23 -9.60
C THR A 24 33.30 -22.67 -11.06
N GLY A 25 34.33 -22.26 -11.80
CA GLY A 25 35.10 -22.95 -12.86
C GLY A 25 34.42 -23.85 -13.90
N SER A 26 33.10 -23.99 -13.94
CA SER A 26 32.39 -24.82 -14.90
C SER A 26 32.08 -23.97 -16.13
N GLU A 27 33.04 -23.91 -17.06
CA GLU A 27 32.97 -23.20 -18.35
C GLU A 27 31.88 -23.73 -19.31
N THR A 28 31.00 -24.63 -18.87
CA THR A 28 29.92 -25.19 -19.70
C THR A 28 28.65 -24.33 -19.67
N GLY A 29 28.79 -23.08 -20.11
CA GLY A 29 27.93 -22.41 -21.11
C GLY A 29 26.41 -22.32 -20.94
N LYS A 30 25.80 -22.65 -19.79
CA LYS A 30 24.35 -22.47 -19.60
C LYS A 30 24.09 -21.80 -18.26
N LYS A 31 23.69 -20.51 -18.30
CA LYS A 31 23.09 -19.80 -17.15
C LYS A 31 21.87 -20.61 -16.71
N LYS A 32 22.04 -21.51 -15.74
CA LYS A 32 20.93 -22.29 -15.20
C LYS A 32 20.05 -21.29 -14.46
N LYS A 33 18.91 -20.92 -15.06
CA LYS A 33 17.90 -20.05 -14.42
C LYS A 33 17.54 -20.71 -13.08
N LEU A 34 18.01 -20.14 -11.98
CA LEU A 34 17.63 -20.60 -10.65
C LEU A 34 16.14 -20.38 -10.49
N SER A 35 15.43 -21.36 -9.92
CA SER A 35 14.04 -21.15 -9.53
C SER A 35 13.99 -20.02 -8.49
N VAL A 36 12.91 -19.25 -8.48
CA VAL A 36 12.67 -18.20 -7.47
C VAL A 36 12.81 -18.77 -6.05
N GLY A 37 12.38 -20.02 -5.84
CA GLY A 37 12.52 -20.71 -4.57
C GLY A 37 13.96 -20.99 -4.16
N ASP A 38 14.82 -21.34 -5.12
CA ASP A 38 16.23 -21.64 -4.87
C ASP A 38 17.03 -20.36 -4.63
N LEU A 39 16.72 -19.30 -5.38
CA LEU A 39 17.29 -17.97 -5.14
C LEU A 39 16.96 -17.48 -3.73
N ASN A 40 15.70 -17.62 -3.30
CA ASN A 40 15.27 -17.20 -1.96
C ASN A 40 15.97 -17.98 -0.84
N LYS A 41 16.28 -19.26 -1.05
CA LYS A 41 17.06 -20.07 -0.10
C LYS A 41 18.52 -19.61 -0.06
N ASP A 42 19.14 -19.41 -1.22
CA ASP A 42 20.53 -18.95 -1.31
C ASP A 42 20.72 -17.57 -0.64
N ILE A 43 19.80 -16.64 -0.87
CA ILE A 43 19.81 -15.32 -0.19
C ILE A 43 19.80 -15.49 1.33
N TYR A 44 18.96 -16.38 1.86
CA TYR A 44 18.87 -16.62 3.30
C TYR A 44 20.11 -17.29 3.88
N GLU A 45 20.66 -18.29 3.18
CA GLU A 45 21.90 -18.96 3.60
C GLU A 45 23.07 -17.97 3.66
N ARG A 46 23.24 -17.13 2.63
CA ARG A 46 24.26 -16.08 2.59
C ARG A 46 24.05 -15.00 3.64
N PHE A 47 22.80 -14.59 3.87
CA PHE A 47 22.47 -13.65 4.94
C PHE A 47 22.80 -14.22 6.33
N GLY A 48 22.53 -15.52 6.55
CA GLY A 48 22.90 -16.24 7.76
C GLY A 48 24.43 -16.28 7.95
N ALA A 49 25.16 -16.62 6.89
CA ALA A 49 26.63 -16.64 6.90
C ALA A 49 27.22 -15.25 7.21
N ALA A 50 26.72 -14.19 6.54
CA ALA A 50 27.14 -12.80 6.78
C ALA A 50 26.78 -12.28 8.19
N SER A 51 25.80 -12.91 8.84
CA SER A 51 25.39 -12.60 10.21
C SER A 51 26.18 -13.38 11.28
N GLY A 52 27.20 -14.15 10.89
CA GLY A 52 27.98 -14.98 11.81
C GLY A 52 27.27 -16.29 12.19
N GLY A 53 26.38 -16.80 11.34
CA GLY A 53 25.69 -18.08 11.52
C GLY A 53 24.53 -18.08 12.52
N SER A 54 24.30 -16.99 13.25
CA SER A 54 23.24 -16.88 14.27
C SER A 54 22.30 -15.71 13.98
N SER A 55 21.61 -15.73 12.84
CA SER A 55 20.49 -14.82 12.63
C SER A 55 19.25 -15.34 13.35
N ASN A 56 18.68 -14.54 14.25
CA ASN A 56 17.39 -14.83 14.90
C ASN A 56 16.18 -14.63 13.97
N ARG A 57 16.40 -14.35 12.68
CA ARG A 57 15.35 -14.06 11.70
C ARG A 57 14.97 -15.34 10.97
N SER A 58 13.68 -15.59 10.81
CA SER A 58 13.20 -16.68 9.96
C SER A 58 13.35 -16.34 8.47
N LEU A 59 13.47 -17.36 7.62
CA LEU A 59 13.46 -17.23 6.15
C LEU A 59 12.33 -16.32 5.66
N SER A 60 11.10 -16.57 6.12
CA SER A 60 9.93 -15.74 5.75
C SER A 60 10.10 -14.26 6.11
N THR A 61 10.71 -13.96 7.26
CA THR A 61 10.95 -12.56 7.67
C THR A 61 12.00 -11.88 6.80
N VAL A 62 13.05 -12.61 6.41
CA VAL A 62 14.10 -12.11 5.53
C VAL A 62 13.54 -11.83 4.13
N LEU A 63 12.74 -12.74 3.58
CA LEU A 63 12.11 -12.55 2.27
C LEU A 63 11.07 -11.43 2.28
N ALA A 64 10.24 -11.35 3.32
CA ALA A 64 9.31 -10.22 3.48
C ALA A 64 10.05 -8.89 3.54
N ARG A 65 11.21 -8.84 4.23
CA ARG A 65 12.05 -7.64 4.28
C ARG A 65 12.68 -7.32 2.94
N LYS A 66 13.15 -8.34 2.20
CA LYS A 66 13.70 -8.19 0.84
C LYS A 66 12.67 -7.58 -0.11
N ASN A 67 11.46 -8.12 -0.16
CA ASN A 67 10.39 -7.58 -1.01
C ASN A 67 10.02 -6.15 -0.61
N LEU A 68 9.95 -5.86 0.69
CA LEU A 68 9.69 -4.52 1.19
C LEU A 68 10.79 -3.51 0.79
N LEU A 69 12.06 -3.93 0.79
CA LEU A 69 13.17 -3.10 0.32
C LEU A 69 13.07 -2.85 -1.19
N GLN A 70 12.69 -3.86 -1.97
CA GLN A 70 12.49 -3.73 -3.41
C GLN A 70 11.37 -2.74 -3.73
N ASP A 71 10.19 -2.91 -3.12
CA ASP A 71 9.05 -1.99 -3.27
C ASP A 71 9.44 -0.56 -2.87
N SER A 72 10.24 -0.41 -1.81
CA SER A 72 10.72 0.90 -1.35
C SER A 72 11.74 1.53 -2.29
N PHE A 73 12.60 0.72 -2.90
CA PHE A 73 13.56 1.19 -3.89
C PHE A 73 12.85 1.75 -5.13
N HIS A 74 11.90 1.01 -5.69
CA HIS A 74 11.12 1.47 -6.84
C HIS A 74 10.35 2.74 -6.51
N PHE A 75 9.69 2.80 -5.36
CA PHE A 75 8.99 4.01 -4.93
C PHE A 75 9.90 5.24 -4.85
N ILE A 76 11.07 5.10 -4.22
CA ILE A 76 12.01 6.23 -4.08
C ILE A 76 12.60 6.63 -5.44
N ARG A 77 12.87 5.66 -6.33
CA ARG A 77 13.30 5.94 -7.70
C ARG A 77 12.24 6.73 -8.46
N ASP A 78 11.01 6.23 -8.47
CA ASP A 78 9.89 6.89 -9.16
C ASP A 78 9.63 8.29 -8.58
N PHE A 79 9.78 8.47 -7.26
CA PHE A 79 9.69 9.78 -6.63
C PHE A 79 10.77 10.75 -7.16
N ARG A 80 12.02 10.28 -7.30
CA ARG A 80 13.13 11.08 -7.81
C ARG A 80 13.01 11.41 -9.30
N ASP A 81 12.43 10.50 -10.08
CA ASP A 81 12.21 10.70 -11.51
C ASP A 81 11.07 11.69 -11.77
N ASN A 82 10.05 11.72 -10.90
CA ASN A 82 8.90 12.64 -10.99
C ASN A 82 9.17 14.02 -10.36
N LYS A 83 10.25 14.68 -10.79
CA LYS A 83 10.62 16.04 -10.32
C LYS A 83 9.55 17.09 -10.60
N ASP A 84 8.71 16.92 -11.62
CA ASP A 84 7.66 17.88 -11.97
C ASP A 84 6.57 17.99 -10.90
N ILE A 85 6.32 16.90 -10.16
CA ILE A 85 5.26 16.83 -9.14
C ILE A 85 5.79 17.33 -7.79
N HIS A 86 7.02 16.96 -7.45
CA HIS A 86 7.59 17.17 -6.12
C HIS A 86 8.59 18.34 -6.06
N GLY A 87 8.94 18.93 -7.20
CA GLY A 87 9.99 19.92 -7.34
C GLY A 87 11.39 19.32 -7.26
N ASP A 88 12.40 20.17 -7.05
CA ASP A 88 13.79 19.74 -6.87
C ASP A 88 14.11 19.36 -5.41
N VAL A 89 13.19 18.64 -4.77
CA VAL A 89 13.34 18.18 -3.38
C VAL A 89 14.06 16.84 -3.39
N ASP A 90 15.25 16.79 -2.79
CA ASP A 90 15.98 15.54 -2.63
C ASP A 90 15.34 14.67 -1.53
N TRP A 91 15.04 13.41 -1.88
CA TRP A 91 14.38 12.46 -0.97
C TRP A 91 15.15 12.22 0.33
N PHE A 92 16.48 12.15 0.26
CA PHE A 92 17.32 11.85 1.42
C PHE A 92 17.57 13.06 2.32
N SER A 93 17.31 14.28 1.81
CA SER A 93 17.30 15.50 2.61
C SER A 93 16.05 15.64 3.49
N LEU A 94 14.99 14.90 3.18
CA LEU A 94 13.72 14.92 3.94
C LEU A 94 13.87 14.26 5.32
N SER A 95 13.14 14.78 6.29
CA SER A 95 13.04 14.13 7.60
C SER A 95 12.30 12.79 7.48
N THR A 96 12.58 11.86 8.40
CA THR A 96 11.91 10.55 8.40
C THR A 96 10.39 10.66 8.60
N ASN A 97 9.89 11.77 9.16
CA ASN A 97 8.46 12.02 9.30
C ASN A 97 7.83 12.44 7.96
N GLU A 98 8.50 13.30 7.20
CA GLU A 98 8.06 13.71 5.86
C GLU A 98 8.07 12.53 4.89
N GLN A 99 9.17 11.77 4.86
CA GLN A 99 9.27 10.54 4.06
C GLN A 99 8.09 9.58 4.35
N ARG A 100 7.77 9.38 5.64
CA ARG A 100 6.62 8.55 6.04
C ARG A 100 5.29 9.15 5.62
N SER A 101 5.14 10.47 5.65
CA SER A 101 3.91 11.14 5.22
C SER A 101 3.69 10.94 3.73
N ILE A 102 4.72 11.16 2.92
CA ILE A 102 4.68 10.99 1.46
C ILE A 102 4.38 9.52 1.10
N MET A 103 5.04 8.56 1.76
CA MET A 103 4.76 7.13 1.57
C MET A 103 3.31 6.77 1.89
N LYS A 104 2.73 7.34 2.96
CA LYS A 104 1.33 7.10 3.32
C LYS A 104 0.38 7.61 2.25
N THR A 105 0.64 8.78 1.68
CA THR A 105 -0.20 9.34 0.61
C THR A 105 -0.15 8.51 -0.67
N ALA A 106 0.94 7.79 -0.92
CA ALA A 106 1.11 6.96 -2.11
C ALA A 106 0.63 5.51 -1.98
N GLY A 107 -0.06 5.14 -0.90
CA GLY A 107 -0.59 3.77 -0.68
C GLY A 107 0.04 3.00 0.48
N GLY A 108 1.01 3.59 1.18
CA GLY A 108 1.30 3.49 2.62
C GLY A 108 1.70 2.15 3.25
N THR A 109 1.35 1.00 2.68
CA THR A 109 1.47 -0.30 3.36
C THR A 109 2.67 -1.13 2.93
N ARG A 110 3.26 -0.82 1.76
CA ARG A 110 4.33 -1.62 1.15
C ARG A 110 5.67 -0.91 1.05
N VAL A 111 5.84 0.19 1.77
CA VAL A 111 7.02 1.04 1.63
C VAL A 111 7.56 1.39 3.01
N MET A 112 8.88 1.35 3.17
CA MET A 112 9.56 1.73 4.41
C MET A 112 10.59 2.84 4.18
N PRO A 113 10.78 3.75 5.14
CA PRO A 113 11.91 4.67 5.12
C PRO A 113 13.22 3.89 5.00
N MET A 114 14.11 4.36 4.14
CA MET A 114 15.35 3.69 3.79
C MET A 114 16.48 4.71 3.71
N ASP A 115 17.64 4.34 4.26
CA ASP A 115 18.82 5.19 4.23
C ASP A 115 19.47 5.21 2.85
N GLU A 116 20.14 6.32 2.54
CA GLU A 116 20.82 6.56 1.27
C GLU A 116 21.85 5.47 0.93
N HIS A 117 22.58 4.97 1.93
CA HIS A 117 23.56 3.91 1.74
C HIS A 117 22.93 2.59 1.29
N VAL A 118 21.77 2.24 1.83
CA VAL A 118 21.03 1.02 1.45
C VAL A 118 20.44 1.18 0.06
N PHE A 119 19.86 2.34 -0.23
CA PHE A 119 19.35 2.68 -1.57
C PHE A 119 20.46 2.61 -2.63
N SER A 120 21.61 3.22 -2.35
CA SER A 120 22.76 3.22 -3.28
C SER A 120 23.34 1.83 -3.49
N ALA A 121 23.26 0.93 -2.50
CA ALA A 121 23.66 -0.46 -2.67
C ALA A 121 22.69 -1.24 -3.55
N LEU A 122 21.38 -1.02 -3.38
CA LEU A 122 20.33 -1.61 -4.22
C LEU A 122 20.39 -1.13 -5.67
N ALA A 123 20.64 0.17 -5.88
CA ALA A 123 20.73 0.79 -7.20
C ALA A 123 21.80 0.14 -8.10
N LYS A 124 22.87 -0.43 -7.52
CA LYS A 124 23.98 -1.02 -8.28
C LYS A 124 23.58 -2.24 -9.11
N PHE A 125 22.62 -3.04 -8.64
CA PHE A 125 22.26 -4.29 -9.32
C PHE A 125 20.79 -4.34 -9.77
N LEU A 126 19.89 -3.54 -9.18
CA LEU A 126 18.50 -3.48 -9.62
C LEU A 126 18.29 -2.59 -10.86
N VAL A 127 19.18 -1.64 -11.14
CA VAL A 127 19.10 -0.81 -12.35
C VAL A 127 19.48 -1.63 -13.59
N GLU A 128 20.39 -2.59 -13.44
CA GLU A 128 20.87 -3.43 -14.54
C GLU A 128 19.76 -4.34 -15.09
N ASP A 129 18.90 -4.88 -14.22
CA ASP A 129 17.81 -5.80 -14.60
C ASP A 129 16.72 -5.15 -15.47
N ASP A 130 16.44 -3.86 -15.29
CA ASP A 130 15.41 -3.16 -16.08
C ASP A 130 15.91 -2.84 -17.51
N THR A 131 17.23 -2.63 -17.68
CA THR A 131 17.83 -2.32 -18.99
C THR A 131 18.04 -3.52 -19.90
N GLU A 132 18.27 -4.72 -19.37
CA GLU A 132 18.49 -5.91 -20.21
C GLU A 132 17.18 -6.47 -20.81
N ALA A 133 16.03 -6.22 -20.17
CA ALA A 133 14.73 -6.75 -20.59
C ALA A 133 14.16 -6.12 -21.88
N GLU A 134 14.61 -4.92 -22.28
CA GLU A 134 14.11 -4.24 -23.49
C GLU A 134 14.98 -4.47 -24.75
N SER A 135 16.09 -5.21 -24.64
CA SER A 135 17.02 -5.42 -25.77
C SER A 135 16.88 -6.75 -26.52
N GLU A 136 16.02 -7.67 -26.08
CA GLU A 136 15.84 -9.00 -26.70
C GLU A 136 14.58 -9.16 -27.58
N THR A 137 13.76 -8.13 -27.81
CA THR A 137 12.47 -8.27 -28.52
C THR A 137 12.42 -7.76 -29.98
N GLU A 138 13.50 -7.19 -30.52
CA GLU A 138 13.53 -6.63 -31.89
C GLU A 138 14.01 -7.62 -32.98
N ALA A 139 13.84 -8.94 -32.80
CA ALA A 139 14.27 -9.90 -33.83
C ALA A 139 13.52 -11.25 -33.86
N VAL A 140 12.18 -11.30 -33.81
CA VAL A 140 11.46 -12.45 -34.39
C VAL A 140 10.17 -11.99 -35.05
N GLY A 141 10.16 -12.09 -36.39
CA GLY A 141 9.06 -11.71 -37.24
C GLY A 141 7.79 -12.53 -37.07
N SER A 142 6.67 -11.83 -37.28
CA SER A 142 5.55 -12.19 -38.16
C SER A 142 5.32 -13.68 -38.42
N ALA A 143 4.44 -14.30 -37.63
CA ALA A 143 3.59 -15.40 -38.08
C ALA A 143 2.28 -15.37 -37.29
N ALA A 144 1.19 -15.11 -38.00
CA ALA A 144 -0.16 -15.21 -37.51
C ALA A 144 -0.47 -16.66 -37.07
N SER A 145 -1.18 -16.81 -35.95
CA SER A 145 -2.04 -17.97 -35.74
C SER A 145 -3.21 -17.57 -34.85
N GLU A 146 -4.39 -17.70 -35.44
CA GLU A 146 -5.70 -17.68 -34.81
C GLU A 146 -5.83 -18.77 -33.73
N SER A 147 -6.88 -18.58 -32.92
CA SER A 147 -7.87 -19.61 -32.56
C SER A 147 -7.92 -20.08 -31.11
N ASP A 148 -9.11 -19.83 -30.56
CA ASP A 148 -9.87 -20.59 -29.56
C ASP A 148 -9.57 -20.50 -28.06
N GLY A 149 -10.54 -19.86 -27.38
CA GLY A 149 -11.43 -20.64 -26.51
C GLY A 149 -11.01 -20.75 -25.04
N TYR A 150 -11.33 -19.75 -24.23
CA TYR A 150 -11.24 -19.86 -22.77
C TYR A 150 -12.61 -19.75 -22.11
N ALA A 151 -13.28 -20.90 -21.99
CA ALA A 151 -14.36 -21.11 -21.03
C ALA A 151 -13.72 -21.38 -19.67
N SER A 152 -13.91 -20.47 -18.71
CA SER A 152 -13.42 -20.62 -17.33
C SER A 152 -14.58 -20.76 -16.35
N GLU A 153 -15.16 -21.95 -16.29
CA GLU A 153 -15.86 -22.42 -15.09
C GLU A 153 -14.81 -22.72 -14.01
N GLY A 154 -14.97 -22.12 -12.83
CA GLY A 154 -14.04 -22.35 -11.73
C GLY A 154 -14.37 -21.57 -10.46
N ASP A 155 -15.67 -21.39 -10.19
CA ASP A 155 -16.17 -21.01 -8.88
C ASP A 155 -15.90 -22.15 -7.88
N LYS A 156 -15.04 -21.87 -6.89
CA LYS A 156 -14.89 -22.59 -5.61
C LYS A 156 -13.72 -21.98 -4.84
N PHE A 157 -13.99 -20.90 -4.11
CA PHE A 157 -13.14 -20.57 -2.96
C PHE A 157 -13.91 -20.76 -1.66
N GLN A 158 -13.46 -21.78 -0.93
CA GLN A 158 -13.98 -22.23 0.35
C GLN A 158 -13.86 -21.14 1.41
N GLN A 159 -14.95 -20.97 2.16
CA GLN A 159 -14.97 -20.42 3.51
C GLN A 159 -13.99 -21.20 4.40
N SER A 160 -12.89 -20.56 4.81
CA SER A 160 -12.10 -21.01 5.97
C SER A 160 -12.17 -19.97 7.09
N ILE A 161 -13.25 -20.07 7.84
CA ILE A 161 -13.36 -19.96 9.30
C ILE A 161 -12.14 -19.32 10.02
N SER A 162 -12.33 -18.08 10.43
CA SER A 162 -11.46 -17.35 11.36
C SER A 162 -11.41 -18.04 12.72
N ARG A 163 -10.27 -18.63 13.08
CA ARG A 163 -9.98 -19.03 14.47
C ARG A 163 -9.39 -17.84 15.23
N LYS A 164 -10.23 -17.23 16.09
CA LYS A 164 -9.85 -16.26 17.12
C LYS A 164 -8.74 -16.84 18.00
N LYS A 165 -7.58 -16.17 18.08
CA LYS A 165 -6.59 -16.39 19.14
C LYS A 165 -6.89 -15.44 20.31
N PRO A 166 -6.82 -15.91 21.57
CA PRO A 166 -7.05 -15.08 22.74
C PRO A 166 -5.87 -14.13 22.99
N ALA A 167 -6.19 -12.90 23.40
CA ALA A 167 -5.23 -11.85 23.73
C ALA A 167 -4.46 -12.14 25.04
N PRO A 168 -3.17 -11.75 25.15
CA PRO A 168 -2.41 -11.86 26.38
C PRO A 168 -2.81 -10.80 27.42
N LYS A 169 -2.98 -11.25 28.67
CA LYS A 169 -3.34 -10.43 29.85
C LYS A 169 -2.21 -9.44 30.18
N LYS A 170 -2.51 -8.13 30.17
CA LYS A 170 -1.62 -7.10 30.71
C LYS A 170 -1.65 -7.14 32.25
N ARG A 171 -0.48 -7.33 32.86
CA ARG A 171 -0.26 -7.11 34.30
C ARG A 171 -0.24 -5.62 34.57
N VAL A 172 -1.24 -5.13 35.32
CA VAL A 172 -1.27 -3.79 35.90
C VAL A 172 -0.38 -3.79 37.13
N ASN A 173 0.65 -2.94 37.14
CA ASN A 173 1.48 -2.71 38.32
C ASN A 173 1.02 -1.37 38.94
N THR A 174 0.35 -1.48 40.07
CA THR A 174 -0.16 -0.38 40.90
C THR A 174 0.99 0.29 41.64
N ARG A 175 1.28 1.56 41.33
CA ARG A 175 1.90 2.51 42.27
C ARG A 175 1.30 3.91 42.10
N ARG A 176 0.47 4.28 43.09
CA ARG A 176 0.00 5.63 43.46
C ARG A 176 0.99 6.24 44.50
N PRO A 177 0.84 7.49 44.97
CA PRO A 177 0.82 8.76 44.23
C PRO A 177 1.67 9.86 44.94
N ALA A 178 1.87 11.02 44.32
CA ALA A 178 2.20 12.25 45.06
C ALA A 178 1.41 13.44 44.52
N ARG A 179 0.79 14.14 45.48
CA ARG A 179 -0.03 15.35 45.38
C ARG A 179 0.71 16.49 44.68
N SER A 180 -0.01 17.28 43.90
CA SER A 180 -0.08 18.73 44.13
C SER A 180 -1.31 19.31 43.43
N SER A 181 -1.85 20.32 44.08
CA SER A 181 -3.17 20.92 43.90
C SER A 181 -3.05 22.29 43.29
N THR A 182 -3.81 22.61 42.23
CA THR A 182 -4.28 23.97 41.91
C THR A 182 -5.40 23.86 40.87
N LYS A 183 -6.70 23.99 41.19
CA LYS A 183 -7.54 25.20 41.36
C LYS A 183 -7.76 26.04 40.07
N HIS A 184 -9.05 26.21 39.74
CA HIS A 184 -9.70 27.17 38.81
C HIS A 184 -9.65 26.80 37.30
N GLY A 185 -10.72 26.89 36.50
CA GLY A 185 -12.06 27.46 36.69
C GLY A 185 -13.05 27.03 35.60
N ARG A 186 -14.33 27.37 35.83
CA ARG A 186 -15.51 27.12 34.99
C ARG A 186 -15.52 28.06 33.76
N ALA A 187 -15.97 27.54 32.62
CA ALA A 187 -16.82 28.21 31.62
C ALA A 187 -17.27 27.11 30.63
N SER A 188 -18.51 26.62 30.65
CA SER A 188 -19.68 27.14 29.92
C SER A 188 -19.33 27.71 28.55
N GLY A 189 -19.64 26.96 27.49
CA GLY A 189 -19.53 27.39 26.11
C GLY A 189 -20.30 26.46 25.19
N SER A 190 -21.60 26.69 25.09
CA SER A 190 -22.49 26.18 24.05
C SER A 190 -22.17 26.83 22.70
N SER A 191 -22.07 26.05 21.63
CA SER A 191 -22.36 26.45 20.24
C SER A 191 -22.40 25.15 19.43
N ALA A 192 -23.48 24.66 18.84
CA ALA A 192 -24.36 25.29 17.85
C ALA A 192 -23.54 25.95 16.74
N LEU A 193 -23.15 25.16 15.74
CA LEU A 193 -22.63 25.64 14.48
C LEU A 193 -23.45 24.99 13.37
N GLU A 194 -24.22 25.85 12.71
CA GLU A 194 -24.99 25.58 11.51
C GLU A 194 -24.03 25.31 10.35
N GLU A 195 -24.28 24.27 9.54
CA GLU A 195 -23.69 24.16 8.20
C GLU A 195 -24.74 24.58 7.16
N GLU A 196 -24.78 25.89 7.02
CA GLU A 196 -24.91 26.69 5.80
C GLU A 196 -24.91 25.90 4.47
N THR A 197 -26.10 25.73 3.90
CA THR A 197 -26.30 25.44 2.48
C THR A 197 -25.87 26.62 1.62
N GLY A 198 -24.59 26.62 1.22
CA GLY A 198 -24.01 27.58 0.29
C GLY A 198 -24.45 27.34 -1.17
N GLU A 199 -25.39 28.15 -1.62
CA GLU A 199 -25.84 28.32 -3.00
C GLU A 199 -24.73 28.98 -3.84
N LEU A 200 -23.95 28.18 -4.57
CA LEU A 200 -22.94 28.68 -5.50
C LEU A 200 -23.60 29.14 -6.81
N LYS A 201 -23.97 30.42 -6.87
CA LYS A 201 -24.08 31.18 -8.12
C LYS A 201 -22.67 31.40 -8.69
N GLY A 202 -22.30 30.59 -9.67
CA GLY A 202 -21.06 30.69 -10.42
C GLY A 202 -21.29 31.26 -11.82
N GLU A 203 -20.66 32.41 -12.06
CA GLU A 203 -20.76 33.31 -13.19
C GLU A 203 -20.48 32.68 -14.57
N GLU A 204 -21.32 33.06 -15.52
CA GLU A 204 -21.21 32.84 -16.96
C GLU A 204 -20.04 33.65 -17.53
N LYS A 205 -18.90 32.99 -17.83
CA LYS A 205 -17.77 33.60 -18.53
C LYS A 205 -17.47 32.93 -19.87
N ALA A 206 -17.76 33.72 -20.91
CA ALA A 206 -17.06 33.87 -22.19
C ALA A 206 -16.64 32.61 -22.98
N ASN A 207 -17.41 32.38 -24.05
CA ASN A 207 -17.15 31.53 -25.20
C ASN A 207 -15.72 31.65 -25.80
N PRO A 208 -14.94 30.56 -25.87
CA PRO A 208 -13.83 30.47 -26.80
C PRO A 208 -14.34 30.15 -28.22
N LYS A 209 -13.96 31.00 -29.20
CA LYS A 209 -14.18 30.79 -30.63
C LYS A 209 -13.64 29.42 -31.07
N ARG A 210 -14.55 28.45 -31.26
CA ARG A 210 -14.25 27.13 -31.84
C ARG A 210 -13.90 27.31 -33.32
N ARG A 211 -12.68 26.89 -33.70
CA ARG A 211 -12.29 26.73 -35.11
C ARG A 211 -13.20 25.68 -35.74
N ARG A 212 -13.89 26.09 -36.82
CA ARG A 212 -14.79 25.27 -37.62
C ARG A 212 -13.95 24.24 -38.39
N VAL A 213 -13.78 23.05 -37.82
CA VAL A 213 -13.25 21.89 -38.56
C VAL A 213 -14.38 21.39 -39.44
N THR A 214 -14.18 21.46 -40.76
CA THR A 214 -15.10 20.96 -41.77
C THR A 214 -15.17 19.43 -41.68
N SER A 215 -16.33 18.92 -41.28
CA SER A 215 -16.62 17.49 -41.17
C SER A 215 -16.56 16.83 -42.55
N PRO A 216 -15.89 15.67 -42.70
CA PRO A 216 -15.97 14.88 -43.92
C PRO A 216 -17.38 14.32 -44.13
N LYS A 217 -17.79 14.29 -45.39
CA LYS A 217 -19.11 13.90 -45.90
C LYS A 217 -19.44 12.45 -45.53
N ALA A 218 -20.54 12.27 -44.79
CA ALA A 218 -20.99 11.00 -44.23
C ALA A 218 -21.37 9.96 -45.30
N ALA A 219 -20.90 8.73 -45.11
CA ALA A 219 -21.40 7.55 -45.80
C ALA A 219 -22.62 6.99 -45.04
N PRO A 220 -23.73 6.60 -45.71
CA PRO A 220 -25.04 6.40 -45.10
C PRO A 220 -25.29 5.06 -44.37
N HIS A 221 -24.25 4.33 -43.91
CA HIS A 221 -24.44 2.97 -43.37
C HIS A 221 -23.90 2.69 -41.94
N SER A 222 -23.40 3.70 -41.20
CA SER A 222 -22.76 3.47 -39.87
C SER A 222 -23.58 3.85 -38.63
N ASP A 223 -24.73 4.50 -38.77
CA ASP A 223 -25.44 5.09 -37.61
C ASP A 223 -26.05 4.06 -36.65
N ALA A 224 -26.38 2.86 -37.14
CA ALA A 224 -26.89 1.78 -36.29
C ALA A 224 -25.77 1.18 -35.40
N SER A 225 -24.56 1.00 -35.95
CA SER A 225 -23.43 0.43 -35.23
C SER A 225 -22.88 1.39 -34.17
N ALA A 226 -22.83 2.69 -34.47
CA ALA A 226 -22.37 3.69 -33.51
C ALA A 226 -23.28 3.77 -32.26
N LYS A 227 -24.60 3.67 -32.45
CA LYS A 227 -25.58 3.64 -31.35
C LYS A 227 -25.42 2.40 -30.48
N GLU A 228 -25.15 1.24 -31.08
CA GLU A 228 -24.93 0.00 -30.33
C GLU A 228 -23.65 0.07 -29.48
N ILE A 229 -22.55 0.60 -30.03
CA ILE A 229 -21.29 0.77 -29.30
C ILE A 229 -21.48 1.74 -28.12
N LEU A 230 -22.14 2.88 -28.34
CA LEU A 230 -22.45 3.84 -27.29
C LEU A 230 -23.34 3.24 -26.20
N GLY A 231 -24.34 2.43 -26.59
CA GLY A 231 -25.20 1.69 -25.66
C GLY A 231 -24.38 0.79 -24.73
N ARG A 232 -23.55 -0.09 -25.30
CA ARG A 232 -22.69 -1.02 -24.53
C ARG A 232 -21.73 -0.28 -23.59
N GLN A 233 -21.14 0.83 -24.03
CA GLN A 233 -20.25 1.63 -23.19
C GLN A 233 -21.00 2.32 -22.04
N SER A 234 -22.20 2.83 -22.30
CA SER A 234 -23.03 3.48 -21.28
C SER A 234 -23.50 2.50 -20.19
N GLU A 235 -23.87 1.28 -20.58
CA GLU A 235 -24.25 0.21 -19.65
C GLU A 235 -23.08 -0.20 -18.75
N GLY A 236 -21.89 -0.37 -19.34
CA GLY A 236 -20.67 -0.67 -18.58
C GLY A 236 -20.33 0.42 -17.57
N LEU A 237 -20.46 1.69 -17.97
CA LEU A 237 -20.21 2.83 -17.07
C LEU A 237 -21.27 2.92 -15.96
N ALA A 238 -22.53 2.69 -16.27
CA ALA A 238 -23.61 2.68 -15.29
C ALA A 238 -23.39 1.60 -14.21
N GLY A 239 -23.06 0.37 -14.62
CA GLY A 239 -22.76 -0.71 -13.68
C GLY A 239 -21.53 -0.43 -12.81
N PHE A 240 -20.49 0.22 -13.36
CA PHE A 240 -19.33 0.64 -12.58
C PHE A 240 -19.68 1.70 -11.53
N LEU A 241 -20.50 2.69 -11.89
CA LEU A 241 -20.94 3.75 -10.97
C LEU A 241 -21.83 3.19 -9.84
N GLU A 242 -22.73 2.27 -10.17
CA GLU A 242 -23.59 1.59 -9.20
C GLU A 242 -22.75 0.77 -8.20
N LYS A 243 -21.83 -0.05 -8.70
CA LYS A 243 -20.91 -0.82 -7.86
C LYS A 243 -20.10 0.07 -6.92
N ARG A 244 -19.63 1.22 -7.42
CA ARG A 244 -18.87 2.18 -6.60
C ARG A 244 -19.75 2.92 -5.58
N ALA A 245 -21.02 3.14 -5.88
CA ALA A 245 -21.98 3.68 -4.91
C ALA A 245 -22.27 2.67 -3.80
N GLU A 246 -22.47 1.40 -4.15
CA GLU A 246 -22.69 0.32 -3.19
C GLU A 246 -21.47 0.11 -2.27
N GLU A 247 -20.25 0.19 -2.81
CA GLU A 247 -19.01 0.11 -2.02
C GLU A 247 -18.93 1.24 -0.98
N ARG A 248 -19.20 2.49 -1.37
CA ARG A 248 -19.24 3.63 -0.43
C ARG A 248 -20.32 3.45 0.65
N ALA A 249 -21.48 2.91 0.28
CA ALA A 249 -22.56 2.64 1.24
C ALA A 249 -22.14 1.58 2.27
N LYS A 250 -21.47 0.50 1.82
CA LYS A 250 -20.92 -0.54 2.72
C LYS A 250 -19.87 0.01 3.68
N ASP A 251 -18.98 0.87 3.20
CA ASP A 251 -17.95 1.50 4.06
C ASP A 251 -18.57 2.46 5.09
N GLN A 252 -19.59 3.23 4.70
CA GLN A 252 -20.33 4.08 5.64
C GLN A 252 -21.05 3.26 6.71
N GLU A 253 -21.67 2.15 6.33
CA GLU A 253 -22.34 1.24 7.26
C GLU A 253 -21.34 0.59 8.23
N ARG A 254 -20.17 0.15 7.75
CA ARG A 254 -19.11 -0.36 8.63
C ARG A 254 -18.64 0.71 9.62
N SER A 255 -18.45 1.94 9.15
CA SER A 255 -18.03 3.07 9.99
C SER A 255 -19.09 3.42 11.05
N ARG A 256 -20.37 3.23 10.74
CA ARG A 256 -21.47 3.39 11.70
C ARG A 256 -21.43 2.30 12.76
N GLN A 257 -21.29 1.04 12.35
CA GLN A 257 -21.21 -0.10 13.27
C GLN A 257 -20.02 0.02 14.23
N GLU A 258 -18.86 0.48 13.76
CA GLU A 258 -17.69 0.72 14.62
C GLU A 258 -17.99 1.78 15.69
N ARG A 259 -18.60 2.90 15.32
CA ARG A 259 -19.02 3.93 16.28
C ARG A 259 -20.04 3.41 17.29
N GLU A 260 -20.99 2.60 16.86
CA GLU A 260 -21.98 1.98 17.76
C GLU A 260 -21.33 0.99 18.73
N VAL A 261 -20.34 0.21 18.29
CA VAL A 261 -19.57 -0.70 19.14
C VAL A 261 -18.74 0.07 20.16
N ASP A 262 -18.05 1.13 19.73
CA ASP A 262 -17.27 1.99 20.62
C ASP A 262 -18.16 2.68 21.65
N GLN A 263 -19.30 3.22 21.21
CA GLN A 263 -20.26 3.86 22.11
C GLN A 263 -20.79 2.88 23.16
N ARG A 264 -21.09 1.63 22.76
CA ARG A 264 -21.50 0.58 23.71
C ARG A 264 -20.39 0.22 24.69
N PHE A 265 -19.16 0.05 24.20
CA PHE A 265 -18.02 -0.24 25.05
C PHE A 265 -17.83 0.84 26.13
N TRP A 266 -17.86 2.11 25.74
CA TRP A 266 -17.75 3.22 26.70
C TRP A 266 -18.93 3.28 27.67
N ALA A 267 -20.16 3.01 27.20
CA ALA A 267 -21.33 2.95 28.06
C ALA A 267 -21.18 1.86 29.13
N GLU A 268 -20.80 0.64 28.74
CA GLU A 268 -20.55 -0.48 29.67
C GLU A 268 -19.43 -0.16 30.67
N GLU A 269 -18.34 0.47 30.23
CA GLU A 269 -17.24 0.83 31.12
C GLU A 269 -17.68 1.89 32.14
N THR A 270 -18.42 2.91 31.71
CA THR A 270 -18.96 3.93 32.63
C THR A 270 -19.99 3.36 33.60
N GLU A 271 -20.74 2.33 33.21
CA GLU A 271 -21.67 1.63 34.09
C GLU A 271 -20.91 0.84 35.16
N LYS A 272 -19.84 0.12 34.80
CA LYS A 272 -18.96 -0.58 35.77
C LYS A 272 -18.33 0.39 36.76
N ASP A 273 -17.85 1.54 36.30
CA ASP A 273 -17.30 2.56 37.18
C ASP A 273 -18.35 3.10 38.16
N ARG A 274 -19.60 3.30 37.68
CA ARG A 274 -20.72 3.69 38.54
C ARG A 274 -21.09 2.62 39.55
N THR A 275 -21.05 1.33 39.19
CA THR A 275 -21.31 0.25 40.14
C THR A 275 -20.22 0.17 41.21
N LEU A 276 -18.95 0.27 40.81
CA LEU A 276 -17.83 0.30 41.77
C LEU A 276 -17.93 1.48 42.74
N LEU A 277 -18.33 2.65 42.25
CA LEU A 277 -18.57 3.80 43.11
C LEU A 277 -19.73 3.57 44.07
N ARG A 278 -20.84 2.97 43.63
CA ARG A 278 -21.96 2.64 44.53
C ARG A 278 -21.51 1.70 45.64
N ASP A 279 -20.85 0.61 45.29
CA ASP A 279 -20.36 -0.38 46.26
C ASP A 279 -19.43 0.25 47.31
N LEU A 280 -18.56 1.17 46.89
CA LEU A 280 -17.62 1.86 47.79
C LEU A 280 -18.32 2.76 48.83
N PHE A 281 -19.52 3.29 48.51
CA PHE A 281 -20.26 4.22 49.38
C PHE A 281 -21.46 3.58 50.10
N THR A 282 -21.75 2.30 49.89
CA THR A 282 -22.88 1.60 50.55
C THR A 282 -22.48 0.74 51.75
N HIS A 283 -21.19 0.70 52.12
CA HIS A 283 -20.67 -0.16 53.20
C HIS A 283 -20.41 0.55 54.54
N ASP A 284 -21.05 1.70 54.78
CA ASP A 284 -21.09 2.37 56.10
C ASP A 284 -22.37 2.01 56.87
#